data_AF-A0A2W4R050-F1
#
_entry.id   AF-A0A2W4R050-F1
#
_cell.length_a   1.000
_cell.length_b   1.000
_cell.length_c   1.000
_cell.angle_alpha   90.00
_cell.angle_beta   90.00
_cell.angle_gamma   90.00
#
_symmetry.space_group_name_H-M   'P 1'
#
loop_
_entity.id
_entity.type
_entity.pdbx_description
1 polymer ?
#
loop_
_entity_poly.entity_id
_entity_poly.type
_entity_poly.pdbx_seq_one_letter_code
_entity_poly.pdbx_strand_id
1 'polypeptide(L)'
;MLQSPASRGSDLRLGRTRIDQKLMERSGLDEVNLRRARRAFQRRWLRTPAPERWRLAEAGTAQRFEYVVCTLRTAWSPEVWSLWLRYLEHTDAEIDEMVAGEYPISPYIVRVISALLGVSVDFLQTGAWPARDRLGHDIDVCPQWQFT
;
A
#
# COMPACT_ATOMS: atom_id res chain seq x y z
N MET A 1 -26.34 15.31 7.26
CA MET A 1 -25.22 15.38 8.21
C MET A 1 -23.92 15.35 7.42
N LEU A 2 -23.30 16.52 7.22
CA LEU A 2 -22.01 16.65 6.54
C LEU A 2 -20.91 16.14 7.47
N GLN A 3 -20.36 14.96 7.20
CA GLN A 3 -19.15 14.52 7.89
C GLN A 3 -18.00 15.38 7.38
N SER A 4 -17.63 16.38 8.18
CA SER A 4 -16.37 17.08 8.01
C SER A 4 -15.23 16.06 8.11
N PRO A 5 -14.25 16.06 7.19
CA PRO A 5 -13.07 15.22 7.30
C PRO A 5 -12.18 15.81 8.41
N ALA A 6 -12.55 15.52 9.65
CA ALA A 6 -11.82 15.94 10.83
C ALA A 6 -10.47 15.22 10.89
N SER A 7 -9.45 15.91 10.38
CA SER A 7 -8.23 16.20 11.15
C SER A 7 -7.61 15.02 11.89
N ARG A 8 -6.97 14.08 11.17
CA ARG A 8 -5.93 13.20 11.74
C ARG A 8 -4.73 13.05 10.80
N GLY A 9 -4.19 14.17 10.37
CA GLY A 9 -2.78 14.24 9.96
C GLY A 9 -1.85 14.23 11.18
N SER A 10 -2.03 13.31 12.14
CA SER A 10 -0.99 13.12 13.16
C SER A 10 0.15 12.39 12.46
N ASP A 11 1.27 13.09 12.26
CA ASP A 11 2.61 12.55 12.03
C ASP A 11 2.60 11.08 11.60
N LEU A 12 2.56 10.80 10.29
CA LEU A 12 2.55 9.45 9.72
C LEU A 12 3.89 8.75 10.03
N ARG A 13 4.20 8.48 11.29
CA ARG A 13 5.42 7.82 11.74
C ARG A 13 5.23 6.32 11.60
N LEU A 14 5.50 5.83 10.39
CA LEU A 14 5.46 4.42 10.05
C LEU A 14 6.61 3.72 10.79
N GLY A 15 6.25 2.91 11.78
CA GLY A 15 7.19 2.12 12.58
C GLY A 15 7.02 0.63 12.31
N ARG A 16 7.60 -0.23 13.16
CA ARG A 16 7.32 -1.67 13.07
C ARG A 16 5.83 -1.98 13.26
N THR A 17 5.34 -2.96 12.52
CA THR A 17 4.02 -3.58 12.69
C THR A 17 4.19 -5.03 13.15
N ARG A 18 3.14 -5.63 13.72
CA ARG A 18 3.20 -7.04 14.17
C ARG A 18 3.39 -8.03 13.03
N ILE A 19 3.01 -7.67 11.80
CA ILE A 19 3.15 -8.57 10.64
C ILE A 19 4.53 -8.48 9.98
N ASP A 20 5.38 -7.52 10.38
CA ASP A 20 6.62 -7.21 9.64
C ASP A 20 7.51 -8.43 9.49
N GLN A 21 7.67 -9.20 10.57
CA GLN A 21 8.47 -10.41 10.55
C GLN A 21 7.90 -11.42 9.55
N LYS A 22 6.60 -11.69 9.62
CA LYS A 22 5.90 -12.60 8.71
C LYS A 22 6.02 -12.14 7.25
N LEU A 23 5.85 -10.85 6.98
CA LEU A 23 5.99 -10.30 5.63
C LEU A 23 7.41 -10.48 5.10
N MET A 24 8.43 -10.17 5.90
CA MET A 24 9.83 -10.35 5.50
C MET A 24 10.16 -11.83 5.25
N GLU A 25 9.70 -12.73 6.12
CA GLU A 25 9.89 -14.18 5.95
C GLU A 25 9.23 -14.72 4.68
N ARG A 26 8.04 -14.24 4.34
CA ARG A 26 7.27 -14.72 3.17
C ARG A 26 7.73 -14.08 1.86
N SER A 27 8.05 -12.80 1.87
CA SER A 27 8.45 -12.05 0.67
C SER A 27 9.95 -12.13 0.36
N GLY A 28 10.77 -12.54 1.33
CA GLY A 28 12.23 -12.46 1.24
C GLY A 28 12.77 -11.02 1.34
N LEU A 29 11.93 -10.02 1.58
CA LEU A 29 12.37 -8.65 1.81
C LEU A 29 13.12 -8.55 3.14
N ASP A 30 14.23 -7.81 3.14
CA ASP A 30 14.93 -7.44 4.35
C ASP A 30 14.30 -6.21 5.05
N GLU A 31 14.71 -5.97 6.29
CA GLU A 31 14.23 -4.84 7.09
C GLU A 31 14.63 -3.48 6.48
N VAL A 32 15.74 -3.41 5.74
CA VAL A 32 16.22 -2.17 5.14
C VAL A 32 15.28 -1.74 4.02
N ASN A 33 14.91 -2.65 3.13
CA ASN A 33 14.02 -2.43 2.02
C ASN A 33 12.58 -2.18 2.48
N LEU A 34 12.11 -2.87 3.52
CA LEU A 34 10.84 -2.57 4.19
C LEU A 34 10.80 -1.12 4.69
N ARG A 35 11.81 -0.72 5.47
CA ARG A 35 11.90 0.66 6.00
C ARG A 35 12.05 1.69 4.89
N ARG A 36 12.74 1.34 3.79
CA ARG A 36 12.91 2.21 2.63
C ARG A 36 11.58 2.49 1.94
N ALA A 37 10.76 1.47 1.70
CA ALA A 37 9.41 1.63 1.14
C ALA A 37 8.54 2.55 2.00
N ARG A 38 8.49 2.29 3.31
CA ARG A 38 7.71 3.11 4.26
C ARG A 38 8.16 4.56 4.29
N ARG A 39 9.47 4.80 4.36
CA ARG A 39 10.04 6.16 4.35
C ARG A 39 9.73 6.88 3.03
N ALA A 40 9.83 6.19 1.90
CA ALA A 40 9.54 6.76 0.59
C ALA A 40 8.06 7.17 0.50
N PHE A 41 7.14 6.27 0.87
CA PHE A 41 5.71 6.55 0.91
C PHE A 41 5.37 7.69 1.86
N GLN A 42 5.87 7.65 3.09
CA GLN A 42 5.66 8.71 4.07
C GLN A 42 6.14 10.07 3.55
N ARG A 43 7.35 10.13 3.00
CA ARG A 43 7.91 11.38 2.47
C ARG A 43 7.12 11.89 1.28
N ARG A 44 6.71 11.01 0.36
CA ARG A 44 5.89 11.39 -0.79
C ARG A 44 4.56 11.94 -0.31
N TRP A 45 3.85 11.23 0.56
CA TRP A 45 2.57 11.65 1.11
C TRP A 45 2.65 13.01 1.80
N LEU A 46 3.63 13.21 2.68
CA LEU A 46 3.82 14.48 3.39
C LEU A 46 4.13 15.65 2.46
N ARG A 47 4.75 15.40 1.30
CA ARG A 47 5.04 16.40 0.26
C ARG A 47 3.91 16.60 -0.75
N THR A 48 3.00 15.63 -0.89
CA THR A 48 1.83 15.73 -1.78
C THR A 48 0.94 16.90 -1.32
N PRO A 49 0.67 17.90 -2.18
CA PRO A 49 -0.22 19.02 -1.86
C PRO A 49 -1.63 18.57 -1.50
N ALA A 50 -2.32 19.33 -0.65
CA ALA A 50 -3.68 18.99 -0.23
C ALA A 50 -4.66 18.73 -1.40
N PRO A 51 -4.68 19.53 -2.49
CA PRO A 51 -5.57 19.27 -3.63
C PRO A 51 -5.32 17.92 -4.32
N GLU A 52 -4.09 17.44 -4.32
CA GLU A 52 -3.73 16.14 -4.89
C GLU A 52 -4.11 14.99 -3.94
N ARG A 53 -3.97 15.19 -2.62
CA ARG A 53 -4.47 14.23 -1.62
C ARG A 53 -5.98 14.06 -1.70
N TRP A 54 -6.73 15.15 -1.90
CA TRP A 54 -8.18 15.10 -2.12
C TRP A 54 -8.53 14.33 -3.39
N ARG A 55 -7.84 14.63 -4.50
CA ARG A 55 -8.01 13.86 -5.74
C ARG A 55 -7.75 12.37 -5.55
N LEU A 56 -6.70 11.98 -4.81
CA LEU A 56 -6.42 10.57 -4.50
C LEU A 56 -7.47 9.92 -3.58
N ALA A 57 -8.07 10.70 -2.67
CA ALA A 57 -9.13 10.19 -1.80
C ALA A 57 -10.40 9.88 -2.60
N GLU A 58 -10.73 10.72 -3.58
CA GLU A 58 -11.91 10.56 -4.46
C GLU A 58 -11.65 9.60 -5.64
N ALA A 59 -10.39 9.27 -5.89
CA ALA A 59 -9.94 8.43 -6.99
C ALA A 59 -10.47 6.98 -6.94
N GLY A 60 -10.24 6.24 -8.02
CA GLY A 60 -10.39 4.78 -8.02
C GLY A 60 -9.22 4.07 -7.32
N THR A 61 -9.41 2.79 -6.97
CA THR A 61 -8.35 1.95 -6.38
C THR A 61 -7.11 1.89 -7.26
N ALA A 62 -7.26 1.83 -8.60
CA ALA A 62 -6.16 1.80 -9.56
C ALA A 62 -5.23 3.02 -9.44
N GLN A 63 -5.77 4.23 -9.32
CA GLN A 63 -4.99 5.47 -9.19
C GLN A 63 -4.27 5.57 -7.84
N ARG A 64 -4.88 5.08 -6.76
CA ARG A 64 -4.20 4.99 -5.46
C ARG A 64 -3.12 3.91 -5.45
N PHE A 65 -3.36 2.82 -6.15
CA PHE A 65 -2.39 1.76 -6.35
C PHE A 65 -1.20 2.24 -7.19
N GLU A 66 -1.44 2.97 -8.28
CA GLU A 66 -0.43 3.66 -9.07
C GLU A 66 0.45 4.56 -8.19
N TYR A 67 -0.17 5.38 -7.34
CA TYR A 67 0.56 6.21 -6.40
C TYR A 67 1.54 5.39 -5.54
N VAL A 68 1.13 4.21 -5.08
CA VAL A 68 2.01 3.30 -4.33
C VAL A 68 3.07 2.67 -5.23
N VAL A 69 2.70 2.08 -6.37
CA VAL A 69 3.62 1.40 -7.30
C VAL A 69 4.73 2.34 -7.76
N CYS A 70 4.39 3.55 -8.23
CA CYS A 70 5.39 4.54 -8.62
C CYS A 70 6.34 4.91 -7.47
N THR A 71 5.82 4.93 -6.23
CA THR A 71 6.65 5.18 -5.05
C THR A 71 7.64 4.03 -4.81
N LEU A 72 7.17 2.79 -4.90
CA LEU A 72 7.99 1.60 -4.67
C LEU A 72 9.05 1.43 -5.77
N ARG A 73 8.68 1.58 -7.04
CA ARG A 73 9.61 1.54 -8.19
C ARG A 73 10.71 2.60 -8.08
N THR A 74 10.42 3.75 -7.46
CA THR A 74 11.43 4.79 -7.20
C THR A 74 12.31 4.46 -5.98
N ALA A 75 11.73 3.80 -4.98
CA ALA A 75 12.41 3.53 -3.70
C ALA A 75 13.34 2.31 -3.78
N TRP A 76 12.95 1.28 -4.52
CA TRP A 76 13.64 0.01 -4.61
C TRP A 76 14.51 -0.09 -5.86
N SER A 77 15.54 -0.93 -5.79
CA SER A 77 16.28 -1.31 -7.00
C SER A 77 15.43 -2.29 -7.84
N PRO A 78 15.76 -2.47 -9.14
CA PRO A 78 15.05 -3.42 -9.99
C PRO A 78 15.02 -4.85 -9.40
N GLU A 79 16.09 -5.28 -8.73
CA GLU A 79 16.19 -6.62 -8.14
C GLU A 79 15.21 -6.81 -6.97
N VAL A 80 15.09 -5.78 -6.12
CA VAL A 80 14.14 -5.79 -4.99
C VAL A 80 12.70 -5.70 -5.52
N TRP A 81 12.46 -4.94 -6.58
CA TRP A 81 11.17 -4.89 -7.26
C TRP A 81 10.81 -6.26 -7.84
N SER A 82 11.71 -6.91 -8.59
CA SER A 82 11.48 -8.26 -9.12
C SER A 82 11.28 -9.31 -8.03
N LEU A 83 11.99 -9.21 -6.92
CA LEU A 83 11.76 -10.08 -5.75
C LEU A 83 10.33 -9.90 -5.21
N TRP A 84 9.90 -8.66 -5.05
CA TRP A 84 8.56 -8.32 -4.59
C TRP A 84 7.48 -8.84 -5.54
N LEU A 85 7.67 -8.68 -6.85
CA LEU A 85 6.75 -9.19 -7.88
C LEU A 85 6.63 -10.72 -7.83
N ARG A 86 7.74 -11.45 -7.64
CA ARG A 86 7.70 -12.91 -7.44
C ARG A 86 6.88 -13.31 -6.22
N TYR A 87 7.00 -12.59 -5.11
CA TYR A 87 6.19 -12.84 -3.93
C TYR A 87 4.70 -12.55 -4.17
N LEU A 88 4.39 -11.52 -4.95
CA LEU A 88 3.01 -11.25 -5.36
C LEU A 88 2.47 -12.27 -6.37
N GLU A 89 3.33 -13.09 -6.98
CA GLU A 89 3.01 -13.97 -8.12
C GLU A 89 2.48 -13.17 -9.33
N HIS A 90 3.06 -11.98 -9.57
CA HIS A 90 2.71 -11.11 -10.70
C HIS A 90 3.95 -10.69 -11.48
N THR A 91 3.73 -10.27 -12.72
CA THR A 91 4.70 -9.70 -13.63
C THR A 91 4.60 -8.18 -13.65
N ASP A 92 5.62 -7.51 -14.20
CA ASP A 92 5.60 -6.05 -14.33
C ASP A 92 4.45 -5.57 -15.24
N ALA A 93 4.15 -6.35 -16.29
CA ALA A 93 3.05 -6.08 -17.22
C ALA A 93 1.69 -6.16 -16.52
N GLU A 94 1.44 -7.18 -15.70
CA GLU A 94 0.19 -7.28 -14.94
C GLU A 94 0.03 -6.14 -13.93
N ILE A 95 1.13 -5.69 -13.32
CA ILE A 95 1.10 -4.50 -12.46
C ILE A 95 0.77 -3.23 -13.27
N ASP A 96 1.31 -3.09 -14.48
CA ASP A 96 0.99 -1.96 -15.36
C ASP A 96 -0.48 -1.99 -15.82
N GLU A 97 -1.04 -3.16 -16.15
CA GLU A 97 -2.46 -3.34 -16.44
C GLU A 97 -3.35 -2.99 -15.22
N MET A 98 -2.92 -3.36 -14.00
CA MET A 98 -3.62 -2.96 -12.77
C MET A 98 -3.60 -1.46 -12.53
N VAL A 99 -2.48 -0.80 -12.82
CA VAL A 99 -2.31 0.65 -12.75
C VAL A 99 -3.21 1.35 -13.78
N ALA A 100 -3.29 0.81 -15.00
CA ALA A 100 -4.19 1.30 -16.04
C ALA A 100 -5.67 1.06 -15.72
N GLY A 101 -5.98 0.18 -14.75
CA GLY A 101 -7.34 -0.23 -14.41
C GLY A 101 -7.92 -1.28 -15.37
N GLU A 102 -7.07 -1.89 -16.19
CA GLU A 102 -7.40 -2.93 -17.16
C GLU A 102 -7.41 -4.33 -16.51
N TYR A 103 -6.65 -4.49 -15.42
CA TYR A 103 -6.61 -5.71 -14.60
C TYR A 103 -7.10 -5.42 -13.17
N PRO A 104 -8.00 -6.25 -12.60
CA PRO A 104 -8.54 -6.00 -11.26
C PRO A 104 -7.48 -6.21 -10.16
N ILE A 105 -7.37 -5.25 -9.24
CA ILE A 105 -6.49 -5.37 -8.07
C ILE A 105 -7.18 -6.25 -7.03
N SER A 106 -6.60 -7.42 -6.76
CA SER A 106 -7.19 -8.35 -5.80
C SER A 106 -7.16 -7.81 -4.36
N PRO A 107 -8.13 -8.19 -3.51
CA PRO A 107 -8.10 -7.85 -2.08
C PRO A 107 -6.84 -8.33 -1.35
N TYR A 108 -6.22 -9.41 -1.85
CA TYR A 108 -4.95 -9.91 -1.33
C TYR A 108 -3.82 -8.89 -1.54
N ILE A 109 -3.65 -8.39 -2.77
CA ILE A 109 -2.63 -7.39 -3.10
C ILE A 109 -2.82 -6.12 -2.24
N VAL A 110 -4.06 -5.68 -2.08
CA VAL A 110 -4.38 -4.51 -1.24
C VAL A 110 -3.87 -4.69 0.19
N ARG A 111 -4.13 -5.84 0.82
CA ARG A 111 -3.65 -6.11 2.18
C ARG A 111 -2.14 -6.21 2.26
N VAL A 112 -1.52 -6.94 1.33
CA VAL A 112 -0.07 -7.12 1.31
C VAL A 112 0.65 -5.78 1.16
N ILE A 113 0.15 -4.89 0.30
CA ILE A 113 0.71 -3.55 0.14
C ILE A 113 0.45 -2.69 1.38
N SER A 114 -0.73 -2.76 1.97
CA SER A 114 -1.05 -2.01 3.19
C SER A 114 -0.16 -2.45 4.35
N ALA A 115 0.09 -3.75 4.46
CA ALA A 115 1.00 -4.39 5.39
C ALA A 115 2.47 -3.96 5.14
N LEU A 116 2.92 -3.96 3.89
CA LEU A 116 4.23 -3.43 3.47
C LEU A 116 4.42 -1.98 3.93
N LEU A 117 3.43 -1.12 3.67
CA LEU A 117 3.48 0.29 4.03
C LEU A 117 3.20 0.54 5.53
N GLY A 118 2.65 -0.42 6.26
CA GLY A 118 2.24 -0.25 7.66
C GLY A 118 1.09 0.74 7.83
N VAL A 119 0.16 0.75 6.86
CA VAL A 119 -1.04 1.60 6.85
C VAL A 119 -2.31 0.76 6.76
N SER A 120 -3.46 1.35 7.10
CA SER A 120 -4.76 0.69 6.92
C SER A 120 -5.05 0.42 5.44
N VAL A 121 -5.75 -0.68 5.18
CA VAL A 121 -6.30 -1.02 3.85
C VAL A 121 -7.27 0.03 3.33
N ASP A 122 -7.89 0.81 4.23
CA ASP A 122 -8.84 1.87 3.90
C ASP A 122 -8.25 2.90 2.94
N PHE A 123 -6.92 3.13 2.98
CA PHE A 123 -6.28 4.00 2.01
C PHE A 123 -6.53 3.51 0.58
N LEU A 124 -6.21 2.25 0.28
CA LEU A 124 -6.38 1.71 -1.07
C LEU A 124 -7.86 1.42 -1.38
N GLN A 125 -8.62 0.89 -0.42
CA GLN A 125 -9.99 0.44 -0.63
C GLN A 125 -11.01 1.57 -0.72
N THR A 126 -10.97 2.52 0.22
CA THR A 126 -12.02 3.53 0.39
C THR A 126 -11.53 4.96 0.17
N GLY A 127 -10.23 5.14 -0.09
CA GLY A 127 -9.63 6.47 -0.28
C GLY A 127 -9.45 7.24 1.03
N ALA A 128 -9.57 6.58 2.18
CA ALA A 128 -9.26 7.20 3.46
C ALA A 128 -7.81 7.70 3.49
N TRP A 129 -7.53 8.74 4.27
CA TRP A 129 -6.14 9.17 4.40
C TRP A 129 -5.29 8.06 5.02
N PRO A 130 -4.03 7.88 4.60
CA PRO A 130 -3.14 6.87 5.17
C PRO A 130 -3.05 7.02 6.68
N ALA A 131 -3.48 5.99 7.40
CA ALA A 131 -3.40 5.91 8.84
C ALA A 131 -2.54 4.71 9.22
N ARG A 132 -1.67 4.87 10.22
CA ARG A 132 -0.78 3.78 10.66
C ARG A 132 -1.60 2.60 11.18
N ASP A 133 -1.31 1.41 10.67
CA ASP A 133 -1.84 0.15 11.19
C ASP A 133 -0.72 -0.59 11.93
N ARG A 134 -0.79 -0.63 13.27
CA ARG A 134 0.23 -1.31 14.10
C ARG A 134 0.03 -2.82 14.14
N LEU A 135 -1.22 -3.26 14.02
CA LEU A 135 -1.55 -4.68 14.07
C LEU A 135 -1.23 -5.31 12.72
N GLY A 136 -1.48 -4.59 11.63
CA GLY A 136 -1.39 -5.12 10.28
C GLY A 136 -2.53 -6.10 10.01
N HIS A 137 -2.87 -6.24 8.74
CA HIS A 137 -3.78 -7.30 8.30
C HIS A 137 -3.00 -8.58 8.09
N ASP A 138 -3.60 -9.73 8.42
CA ASP A 138 -2.96 -11.00 8.11
C ASP A 138 -2.81 -11.15 6.59
N ILE A 139 -1.59 -11.45 6.17
CA ILE A 139 -1.19 -11.60 4.77
C ILE A 139 -1.40 -13.03 4.24
N ASP A 140 -1.66 -14.02 5.09
CA ASP A 140 -1.93 -15.40 4.62
C ASP A 140 -3.41 -15.66 4.33
N VAL A 141 -4.32 -14.83 4.85
CA VAL A 141 -5.76 -15.06 4.71
C VAL A 141 -6.22 -14.48 3.38
N CYS A 142 -6.38 -15.26 2.32
CA CYS A 142 -7.24 -14.84 1.20
C CYS A 142 -8.63 -14.54 1.80
N PRO A 143 -9.28 -13.37 1.57
CA PRO A 143 -10.63 -13.23 2.10
C PRO A 143 -11.45 -14.20 1.27
N GLN A 144 -11.82 -15.32 1.86
CA GLN A 144 -12.90 -16.12 1.31
C GLN A 144 -14.06 -15.13 1.18
N TRP A 145 -14.48 -14.89 -0.05
CA TRP A 145 -15.65 -14.08 -0.34
C TRP A 145 -16.82 -14.72 0.41
N GLN A 146 -17.09 -14.28 1.63
CA GLN A 146 -18.36 -14.53 2.29
C GLN A 146 -19.34 -13.56 1.68
N PHE A 147 -19.82 -13.90 0.48
CA PHE A 147 -21.18 -13.53 0.11
C PHE A 147 -22.09 -14.38 1.00
N THR A 148 -22.55 -13.81 2.11
CA THR A 148 -23.83 -14.21 2.73
C THR A 148 -24.90 -13.27 2.25
#